data_AF-A0A8X6KPR3-F1
#
_entry.id   AF-A0A8X6KPR3-F1
#
_cell.length_a   1.000
_cell.length_b   1.000
_cell.length_c   1.000
_cell.angle_alpha   90.00
_cell.angle_beta   90.00
_cell.angle_gamma   90.00
#
_symmetry.space_group_name_H-M   'P 1'
#
loop_
_entity.id
_entity.type
_entity.pdbx_description
1 polymer ?
#
loop_
_entity_poly.entity_id
_entity_poly.type
_entity_poly.pdbx_seq_one_letter_code
_entity_poly.pdbx_strand_id
1 'polypeptide(L)'
;MSKGIDFEDDFLLVYLLYHKFNADGAFDSIRHFLNLKKNHSYLFHNIQFDFTAIPSCQFITVLPYRRSDGSVTVIFEYGKVYWNEISIETLKQLVFIVYQQLLRDPVSQVVGFNAIHDFSNAGIRLLRHCTISNLLLLNHVAFDCVPARYLEIHCVNGNFLLSTMLTLFKPFMSEKLRRILYFHSSPTDLLNYFPPSVLPAKYGGKLTDYYMAKWLQKANEQHESFTVKGQKNMFP
;
A
#
# COMPACT_ATOMS: atom_id res chain seq x y z
N MET A 1 20.39 -19.79 2.77
CA MET A 1 20.80 -19.26 1.45
C MET A 1 20.02 -20.00 0.38
N SER A 2 19.59 -19.28 -0.65
CA SER A 2 18.50 -19.51 -1.60
C SER A 2 18.69 -20.68 -2.58
N LYS A 3 18.58 -21.93 -2.13
CA LYS A 3 18.41 -23.05 -3.08
C LYS A 3 16.97 -23.05 -3.61
N GLY A 4 16.81 -22.88 -4.92
CA GLY A 4 15.53 -23.10 -5.63
C GLY A 4 14.68 -21.85 -5.93
N ILE A 5 15.24 -20.64 -5.88
CA ILE A 5 14.55 -19.43 -6.34
C ILE A 5 15.25 -18.95 -7.61
N ASP A 6 14.52 -18.99 -8.72
CA ASP A 6 14.94 -18.36 -9.97
C ASP A 6 14.48 -16.90 -9.94
N PHE A 7 15.43 -15.97 -10.05
CA PHE A 7 15.14 -14.55 -10.05
C PHE A 7 15.11 -14.06 -11.49
N GLU A 8 13.92 -13.66 -11.94
CA GLU A 8 13.77 -13.04 -13.25
C GLU A 8 14.44 -11.66 -13.27
N ASP A 9 15.00 -11.27 -14.41
CA ASP A 9 15.67 -9.98 -14.59
C ASP A 9 14.78 -8.81 -14.17
N ASP A 10 13.49 -8.88 -14.49
CA ASP A 10 12.49 -7.89 -14.13
C ASP A 10 12.35 -7.74 -12.60
N PHE A 11 12.38 -8.84 -11.84
CA PHE A 11 12.35 -8.78 -10.36
C PHE A 11 13.58 -8.04 -9.82
N LEU A 12 14.78 -8.44 -10.26
CA LEU A 12 16.04 -7.85 -9.80
C LEU A 12 16.13 -6.36 -10.18
N LEU A 13 15.68 -6.01 -11.37
CA LEU A 13 15.69 -4.66 -11.89
C LEU A 13 14.86 -3.71 -11.02
N VAL A 14 13.68 -4.12 -10.51
CA VAL A 14 12.88 -3.25 -9.64
C VAL A 14 13.63 -2.87 -8.36
N TYR A 15 14.35 -3.81 -7.74
CA TYR A 15 15.16 -3.50 -6.56
C TYR A 15 16.36 -2.61 -6.89
N LEU A 16 17.04 -2.85 -8.01
CA LEU A 16 18.11 -1.97 -8.47
C LEU A 16 17.59 -0.56 -8.72
N LEU A 17 16.45 -0.39 -9.39
CA LEU A 17 15.83 0.91 -9.63
C LEU A 17 15.49 1.64 -8.32
N TYR A 18 14.87 0.94 -7.36
CA TYR A 18 14.54 1.49 -6.05
C TYR A 18 15.78 1.98 -5.29
N HIS A 19 16.90 1.26 -5.42
CA HIS A 19 18.18 1.59 -4.79
C HIS A 19 19.14 2.38 -5.69
N LYS A 20 18.66 2.96 -6.80
CA LYS A 20 19.48 3.74 -7.75
C LYS A 20 20.74 3.00 -8.21
N PHE A 21 20.59 1.72 -8.54
CA PHE A 21 21.63 0.78 -8.94
C PHE A 21 22.70 0.50 -7.88
N ASN A 22 22.44 0.83 -6.60
CA ASN A 22 23.26 0.32 -5.49
C ASN A 22 22.94 -1.16 -5.25
N ALA A 23 23.90 -2.03 -5.58
CA ALA A 23 23.73 -3.48 -5.51
C ALA A 23 23.55 -4.00 -4.06
N ASP A 24 24.27 -3.42 -3.09
CA ASP A 24 24.20 -3.85 -1.68
C ASP A 24 22.82 -3.58 -1.08
N GLY A 25 22.29 -2.37 -1.29
CA GLY A 25 20.94 -2.00 -0.86
C GLY A 25 19.86 -2.85 -1.53
N ALA A 26 19.99 -3.10 -2.84
CA ALA A 26 19.10 -3.99 -3.57
C ALA A 26 19.13 -5.41 -3.01
N PHE A 27 20.31 -5.94 -2.75
CA PHE A 27 20.49 -7.26 -2.15
C PHE A 27 19.88 -7.34 -0.75
N ASP A 28 20.05 -6.30 0.08
CA ASP A 28 19.49 -6.24 1.43
C ASP A 28 17.96 -6.27 1.41
N SER A 29 17.32 -5.47 0.55
CA SER A 29 15.86 -5.51 0.38
C SER A 29 15.37 -6.86 -0.14
N ILE A 30 16.09 -7.50 -1.07
CA ILE A 30 15.77 -8.86 -1.52
C ILE A 30 15.85 -9.85 -0.35
N ARG A 31 16.87 -9.76 0.51
CA ARG A 31 16.96 -10.61 1.71
C ARG A 31 15.77 -10.40 2.65
N HIS A 32 15.35 -9.15 2.86
CA HIS A 32 14.15 -8.84 3.65
C HIS A 32 12.88 -9.41 3.04
N PHE A 33 12.70 -9.27 1.73
CA PHE A 33 11.58 -9.84 0.98
C PHE A 33 11.52 -11.38 1.11
N LEU A 34 12.65 -12.08 0.96
CA LEU A 34 12.71 -13.54 1.11
C LEU A 34 12.37 -13.99 2.54
N ASN A 35 12.82 -13.25 3.55
CA ASN A 35 12.47 -13.51 4.94
C ASN A 35 10.99 -13.25 5.22
N LEU A 36 10.41 -12.21 4.62
CA LEU A 36 8.98 -11.93 4.67
C LEU A 36 8.18 -13.11 4.08
N LYS A 37 8.60 -13.61 2.91
CA LYS A 37 7.97 -14.79 2.28
C LYS A 37 8.01 -16.03 3.16
N LYS A 38 9.14 -16.27 3.83
CA LYS A 38 9.29 -17.41 4.74
C LYS A 38 8.42 -17.30 5.99
N ASN A 39 8.39 -16.12 6.63
CA ASN A 39 7.78 -15.93 7.95
C ASN A 39 6.31 -15.49 7.89
N HIS A 40 5.88 -14.94 6.76
CA HIS A 40 4.55 -14.39 6.53
C HIS A 40 4.00 -14.84 5.16
N SER A 41 4.15 -16.14 4.85
CA SER A 41 3.75 -16.73 3.56
C SER A 41 2.30 -16.47 3.16
N TYR A 42 1.40 -16.27 4.14
CA TYR A 42 0.01 -15.90 3.88
C TYR A 42 -0.10 -14.65 2.98
N LEU A 43 0.82 -13.69 3.05
CA LEU A 43 0.82 -12.49 2.20
C LEU A 43 0.90 -12.83 0.68
N PHE A 44 1.43 -14.00 0.34
CA PHE A 44 1.75 -14.41 -1.03
C PHE A 44 0.68 -15.31 -1.65
N HIS A 45 -0.43 -15.55 -0.95
CA HIS A 45 -1.55 -16.35 -1.47
C HIS A 45 -2.69 -15.45 -1.92
N ASN A 46 -3.47 -15.95 -2.87
CA ASN A 46 -4.73 -15.34 -3.30
C ASN A 46 -5.72 -15.31 -2.13
N ILE A 47 -6.51 -14.25 -2.10
CA ILE A 47 -7.61 -14.12 -1.15
C ILE A 47 -8.85 -14.82 -1.72
N GLN A 48 -9.47 -15.70 -0.92
CA GLN A 48 -10.60 -16.54 -1.34
C GLN A 48 -11.95 -15.94 -0.93
N PHE A 49 -12.38 -14.85 -1.59
CA PHE A 49 -13.74 -14.31 -1.49
C PHE A 49 -14.13 -13.46 -2.70
N ASP A 50 -15.42 -13.14 -2.81
CA ASP A 50 -15.96 -12.20 -3.81
C ASP A 50 -15.76 -10.74 -3.36
N PHE A 51 -14.85 -10.03 -4.02
CA PHE A 51 -14.55 -8.61 -3.77
C PHE A 51 -15.73 -7.67 -4.01
N THR A 52 -16.75 -8.11 -4.74
CA THR A 52 -17.99 -7.36 -4.95
C THR A 52 -18.98 -7.57 -3.81
N ALA A 53 -18.87 -8.69 -3.08
CA ALA A 53 -19.73 -9.06 -1.96
C ALA A 53 -19.16 -8.65 -0.59
N ILE A 54 -17.88 -8.23 -0.51
CA ILE A 54 -17.24 -7.76 0.73
C ILE A 54 -17.03 -6.23 0.68
N PRO A 55 -17.93 -5.43 1.27
CA PRO A 55 -17.80 -3.97 1.36
C PRO A 55 -16.48 -3.53 1.99
N SER A 56 -15.96 -4.30 2.95
CA SER A 56 -14.68 -4.00 3.59
C SER A 56 -13.50 -3.89 2.62
N CYS A 57 -13.54 -4.50 1.43
CA CYS A 57 -12.49 -4.35 0.42
C CYS A 57 -12.37 -2.91 -0.12
N GLN A 58 -13.42 -2.09 0.03
CA GLN A 58 -13.41 -0.68 -0.32
C GLN A 58 -12.48 0.17 0.56
N PHE A 59 -11.89 -0.42 1.62
CA PHE A 59 -10.93 0.28 2.47
C PHE A 59 -9.69 0.73 1.68
N ILE A 60 -9.29 0.03 0.62
CA ILE A 60 -8.14 0.39 -0.20
C ILE A 60 -8.59 0.65 -1.62
N THR A 61 -8.16 1.79 -2.16
CA THR A 61 -8.50 2.18 -3.52
C THR A 61 -7.31 2.82 -4.22
N VAL A 62 -7.00 2.35 -5.43
CA VAL A 62 -6.06 3.02 -6.33
C VAL A 62 -6.83 4.07 -7.11
N LEU A 63 -6.39 5.32 -7.12
CA LEU A 63 -7.05 6.34 -7.93
C LEU A 63 -6.78 6.11 -9.42
N PRO A 64 -7.79 6.33 -10.29
CA PRO A 64 -7.67 6.03 -11.71
C PRO A 64 -6.71 6.96 -12.46
N TYR A 65 -6.42 8.14 -11.91
CA TYR A 65 -5.54 9.13 -12.52
C TYR A 65 -4.28 9.34 -11.68
N ARG A 66 -3.15 9.39 -12.38
CA ARG A 66 -1.86 9.78 -11.79
C ARG A 66 -1.85 11.28 -11.49
N ARG A 67 -1.06 11.67 -10.50
CA ARG A 67 -0.76 13.08 -10.24
C ARG A 67 0.08 13.67 -11.40
N SER A 68 0.22 14.99 -11.46
CA SER A 68 0.99 15.71 -12.49
C SER A 68 2.45 15.26 -12.61
N ASP A 69 3.06 14.77 -11.54
CA ASP A 69 4.41 14.19 -11.54
C ASP A 69 4.44 12.73 -12.01
N GLY A 70 3.30 12.16 -12.38
CA GLY A 70 3.15 10.77 -12.82
C GLY A 70 2.98 9.76 -11.68
N SER A 71 2.96 10.18 -10.41
CA SER A 71 2.87 9.26 -9.27
C SER A 71 1.46 8.67 -9.12
N VAL A 72 1.39 7.43 -8.61
CA VAL A 72 0.12 6.76 -8.30
C VAL A 72 -0.36 7.19 -6.92
N THR A 73 -1.66 7.39 -6.74
CA THR A 73 -2.25 7.67 -5.42
C THR A 73 -3.07 6.49 -4.94
N VAL A 74 -2.80 6.01 -3.72
CA VAL A 74 -3.55 4.95 -3.05
C VAL A 74 -4.23 5.52 -1.81
N ILE A 75 -5.53 5.26 -1.66
CA ILE A 75 -6.34 5.74 -0.54
C ILE A 75 -6.67 4.57 0.39
N PHE A 76 -6.53 4.80 1.69
CA PHE A 76 -6.91 3.92 2.79
C PHE A 76 -8.03 4.56 3.59
N GLU A 77 -9.26 4.06 3.45
CA GLU A 77 -10.46 4.54 4.12
C GLU A 77 -10.83 3.62 5.29
N TYR A 78 -10.30 3.90 6.48
CA TYR A 78 -10.43 3.00 7.62
C TYR A 78 -11.86 2.85 8.16
N GLY A 79 -12.73 3.85 7.94
CA GLY A 79 -14.14 3.76 8.28
C GLY A 79 -14.95 2.78 7.44
N LYS A 80 -14.37 2.25 6.36
CA LYS A 80 -15.00 1.21 5.52
C LYS A 80 -14.66 -0.21 5.97
N VAL A 81 -13.86 -0.39 7.01
CA VAL A 81 -13.47 -1.73 7.49
C VAL A 81 -14.47 -2.26 8.50
N TYR A 82 -15.21 -3.30 8.11
CA TYR A 82 -16.09 -4.06 8.99
C TYR A 82 -15.38 -5.35 9.44
N TRP A 83 -14.90 -5.37 10.67
CA TRP A 83 -14.07 -6.45 11.24
C TRP A 83 -14.77 -7.82 11.38
N ASN A 84 -16.09 -7.89 11.16
CA ASN A 84 -16.85 -9.13 11.04
C ASN A 84 -16.80 -9.73 9.62
N GLU A 85 -16.39 -8.95 8.61
CA GLU A 85 -16.27 -9.37 7.22
C GLU A 85 -14.82 -9.72 6.84
N ILE A 86 -13.85 -9.00 7.41
CA ILE A 86 -12.44 -9.12 7.04
C ILE A 86 -11.52 -9.22 8.27
N SER A 87 -10.51 -10.08 8.19
CA SER A 87 -9.45 -10.17 9.21
C SER A 87 -8.32 -9.16 8.95
N ILE A 88 -7.49 -8.89 9.96
CA ILE A 88 -6.32 -8.03 9.79
C ILE A 88 -5.27 -8.64 8.85
N GLU A 89 -5.13 -9.97 8.85
CA GLU A 89 -4.26 -10.72 7.93
C GLU A 89 -4.71 -10.50 6.48
N THR A 90 -6.01 -10.57 6.25
CA THR A 90 -6.61 -10.35 4.93
C THR A 90 -6.48 -8.91 4.48
N LEU A 91 -6.62 -7.95 5.41
CA LEU A 91 -6.36 -6.53 5.13
C LEU A 91 -4.91 -6.32 4.71
N LYS A 92 -3.93 -6.89 5.43
CA LYS A 92 -2.50 -6.83 5.07
C LYS A 92 -2.21 -7.48 3.71
N GLN A 93 -2.79 -8.65 3.45
CA GLN A 93 -2.73 -9.31 2.13
C GLN A 93 -3.23 -8.37 1.05
N LEU A 94 -4.39 -7.72 1.25
CA LEU A 94 -4.95 -6.83 0.23
C LEU A 94 -4.02 -5.65 -0.07
N VAL A 95 -3.47 -5.00 0.96
CA VAL A 95 -2.46 -3.93 0.75
C VAL A 95 -1.26 -4.45 -0.03
N PHE A 96 -0.78 -5.64 0.32
CA PHE A 96 0.39 -6.24 -0.32
C PHE A 96 0.15 -6.58 -1.79
N ILE A 97 -1.00 -7.19 -2.12
CA ILE A 97 -1.43 -7.46 -3.50
C ILE A 97 -1.47 -6.14 -4.30
N VAL A 98 -2.09 -5.09 -3.75
CA VAL A 98 -2.21 -3.80 -4.46
C VAL A 98 -0.83 -3.25 -4.85
N TYR A 99 0.13 -3.19 -3.93
CA TYR A 99 1.46 -2.67 -4.26
C TYR A 99 2.25 -3.57 -5.21
N GLN A 100 2.16 -4.90 -5.07
CA GLN A 100 2.77 -5.81 -6.05
C GLN A 100 2.21 -5.60 -7.45
N GLN A 101 0.90 -5.40 -7.57
CA GLN A 101 0.28 -5.15 -8.87
C GLN A 101 0.72 -3.83 -9.47
N LEU A 102 0.78 -2.78 -8.66
CA LEU A 102 1.20 -1.46 -9.10
C LEU A 102 2.67 -1.39 -9.51
N LEU A 103 3.53 -2.17 -8.86
CA LEU A 103 4.96 -2.27 -9.18
C LEU A 103 5.25 -3.03 -10.47
N ARG A 104 4.25 -3.65 -11.11
CA ARG A 104 4.41 -4.23 -12.46
C ARG A 104 4.47 -3.17 -13.56
N ASP A 105 4.08 -1.93 -13.26
CA ASP A 105 4.21 -0.83 -14.21
C ASP A 105 5.57 -0.11 -14.05
N PRO A 106 6.45 -0.10 -15.08
CA PRO A 106 7.77 0.53 -15.00
C PRO A 106 7.72 2.02 -14.60
N VAL A 107 6.67 2.73 -15.01
CA VAL A 107 6.48 4.14 -14.63
C VAL A 107 6.26 4.25 -13.11
N SER A 108 5.43 3.39 -12.52
CA SER A 108 5.24 3.34 -11.06
C SER A 108 6.54 3.01 -10.30
N GLN A 109 7.36 2.11 -10.82
CA GLN A 109 8.64 1.73 -10.19
C GLN A 109 9.58 2.93 -10.05
N VAL A 110 9.62 3.80 -11.06
CA VAL A 110 10.51 4.97 -11.09
C VAL A 110 9.90 6.16 -10.34
N VAL A 111 8.63 6.47 -10.61
CA VAL A 111 7.99 7.69 -10.11
C VAL A 111 7.53 7.53 -8.67
N GLY A 112 6.96 6.38 -8.32
CA GLY A 112 6.50 6.06 -6.97
C GLY A 112 5.04 6.41 -6.67
N PHE A 113 4.74 6.49 -5.37
CA PHE A 113 3.41 6.42 -4.79
C PHE A 113 3.17 7.53 -3.77
N ASN A 114 1.95 8.06 -3.74
CA ASN A 114 1.41 8.79 -2.59
C ASN A 114 0.34 7.94 -1.91
N ALA A 115 0.26 8.06 -0.59
CA ALA A 115 -0.79 7.41 0.20
C ALA A 115 -1.67 8.45 0.89
N ILE A 116 -2.98 8.25 0.88
CA ILE A 116 -3.94 9.04 1.67
C ILE A 116 -4.58 8.10 2.69
N HIS A 117 -4.40 8.38 3.98
CA HIS A 117 -5.00 7.68 5.09
C HIS A 117 -6.16 8.50 5.65
N ASP A 118 -7.38 8.03 5.45
CA ASP A 118 -8.61 8.67 5.89
C ASP A 118 -9.20 7.94 7.10
N PHE A 119 -9.22 8.64 8.22
CA PHE A 119 -9.70 8.12 9.51
C PHE A 119 -11.18 8.47 9.78
N SER A 120 -11.90 9.04 8.80
CA SER A 120 -13.34 9.25 8.88
C SER A 120 -14.06 7.97 9.26
N ASN A 121 -14.93 8.02 10.26
CA ASN A 121 -15.72 6.89 10.75
C ASN A 121 -14.89 5.65 11.17
N ALA A 122 -13.58 5.78 11.35
CA ALA A 122 -12.76 4.69 11.84
C ALA A 122 -13.23 4.29 13.24
N GLY A 123 -13.62 3.02 13.42
CA GLY A 123 -14.09 2.50 14.69
C GLY A 123 -12.94 2.19 15.64
N ILE A 124 -13.18 2.28 16.97
CA ILE A 124 -12.17 1.98 17.99
C ILE A 124 -11.60 0.55 17.90
N ARG A 125 -12.33 -0.37 17.26
CA ARG A 125 -11.85 -1.74 16.96
C ARG A 125 -10.57 -1.74 16.13
N LEU A 126 -10.34 -0.72 15.28
CA LEU A 126 -9.08 -0.55 14.55
C LEU A 126 -7.86 -0.51 15.48
N LEU A 127 -7.96 0.13 16.66
CA LEU A 127 -6.84 0.19 17.61
C LEU A 127 -6.41 -1.19 18.12
N ARG A 128 -7.33 -2.17 18.19
CA ARG A 128 -6.99 -3.55 18.58
C ARG A 128 -6.05 -4.21 17.57
N HIS A 129 -6.10 -3.76 16.31
CA HIS A 129 -5.27 -4.26 15.23
C HIS A 129 -4.01 -3.40 15.01
N CYS A 130 -3.97 -2.16 15.50
CA CYS A 130 -2.79 -1.29 15.49
C CYS A 130 -1.82 -1.59 16.64
N THR A 131 -1.50 -2.87 16.83
CA THR A 131 -0.47 -3.30 17.78
C THR A 131 0.92 -2.88 17.29
N ILE A 132 1.88 -2.70 18.19
CA ILE A 132 3.27 -2.37 17.83
C ILE A 132 3.83 -3.39 16.82
N SER A 133 3.57 -4.68 17.03
CA SER A 133 3.99 -5.74 16.11
C SER A 133 3.42 -5.55 14.69
N ASN A 134 2.13 -5.24 14.57
CA ASN A 134 1.51 -5.00 13.26
C ASN A 134 2.04 -3.73 12.58
N LEU A 135 2.24 -2.65 13.34
CA LEU A 135 2.77 -1.39 12.81
C LEU A 135 4.22 -1.54 12.35
N LEU A 136 5.05 -2.25 13.13
CA LEU A 136 6.42 -2.56 12.76
C LEU A 136 6.49 -3.46 11.53
N LEU A 137 5.63 -4.49 11.43
CA LEU A 137 5.55 -5.34 10.25
C LEU A 137 5.16 -4.52 9.01
N LEU A 138 4.12 -3.68 9.10
CA LEU A 138 3.70 -2.84 7.98
C LEU A 138 4.80 -1.88 7.53
N ASN A 139 5.52 -1.27 8.48
CA ASN A 139 6.64 -0.40 8.18
C ASN A 139 7.80 -1.15 7.51
N HIS A 140 8.18 -2.32 8.04
CA HIS A 140 9.22 -3.17 7.47
C HIS A 140 8.86 -3.62 6.05
N VAL A 141 7.61 -4.05 5.84
CA VAL A 141 7.11 -4.42 4.51
C VAL A 141 7.17 -3.23 3.54
N ALA A 142 6.71 -2.05 3.96
CA ALA A 142 6.63 -0.88 3.10
C ALA A 142 8.00 -0.32 2.70
N PHE A 143 8.96 -0.26 3.62
CA PHE A 143 10.20 0.48 3.38
C PHE A 143 11.43 -0.38 3.12
N ASP A 144 11.44 -1.62 3.61
CA ASP A 144 12.62 -2.49 3.56
C ASP A 144 12.42 -3.72 2.66
N CYS A 145 11.21 -4.29 2.61
CA CYS A 145 10.90 -5.48 1.79
C CYS A 145 10.44 -5.15 0.37
N VAL A 146 9.43 -4.30 0.22
CA VAL A 146 8.81 -4.02 -1.08
C VAL A 146 9.49 -2.79 -1.68
N PRO A 147 9.96 -2.84 -2.94
CA PRO A 147 10.66 -1.73 -3.59
C PRO A 147 9.70 -0.60 -4.04
N ALA A 148 8.75 -0.24 -3.19
CA ALA A 148 7.79 0.84 -3.41
C ALA A 148 8.36 2.18 -2.95
N ARG A 149 8.49 3.12 -3.89
CA ARG A 149 8.95 4.48 -3.60
C ARG A 149 7.79 5.34 -3.09
N TYR A 150 7.66 5.47 -1.78
CA TYR A 150 6.71 6.42 -1.17
C TYR A 150 7.25 7.85 -1.24
N LEU A 151 6.49 8.73 -1.88
CA LEU A 151 6.78 10.16 -2.00
C LEU A 151 6.19 10.92 -0.81
N GLU A 152 4.87 10.79 -0.61
CA GLU A 152 4.14 11.51 0.43
C GLU A 152 3.02 10.62 1.02
N ILE A 153 2.80 10.74 2.32
CA ILE A 153 1.78 10.02 3.09
C ILE A 153 0.94 11.06 3.82
N HIS A 154 -0.32 11.20 3.43
CA HIS A 154 -1.24 12.21 3.95
C HIS A 154 -2.27 11.58 4.85
N CYS A 155 -2.37 12.03 6.10
CA CYS A 155 -3.39 11.62 7.04
C CYS A 155 -4.46 12.72 7.17
N VAL A 156 -5.71 12.38 6.87
CA VAL A 156 -6.87 13.28 6.96
C VAL A 156 -7.92 12.74 7.92
N ASN A 157 -8.81 13.62 8.39
CA ASN A 157 -9.86 13.28 9.35
C ASN A 157 -9.30 12.61 10.61
N GLY A 158 -8.13 13.09 11.05
CA GLY A 158 -7.45 12.59 12.22
C GLY A 158 -8.32 12.76 13.47
N ASN A 159 -8.74 11.66 14.05
CA ASN A 159 -9.46 11.64 15.32
C ASN A 159 -8.52 11.20 16.45
N PHE A 160 -9.06 11.05 17.66
CA PHE A 160 -8.31 10.51 18.80
C PHE A 160 -7.56 9.21 18.46
N LEU A 161 -8.12 8.32 17.63
CA LEU A 161 -7.47 7.05 17.25
C LEU A 161 -6.14 7.30 16.53
N LEU A 162 -6.10 8.23 15.58
CA LEU A 162 -4.86 8.58 14.88
C LEU A 162 -3.81 9.10 15.87
N SER A 163 -4.20 10.02 16.77
CA SER A 163 -3.27 10.57 17.77
C SER A 163 -2.68 9.49 18.69
N THR A 164 -3.49 8.50 19.08
CA THR A 164 -3.04 7.35 19.86
C THR A 164 -2.05 6.47 19.08
N MET A 165 -2.39 6.10 17.83
CA MET A 165 -1.51 5.28 16.99
C MET A 165 -0.16 5.96 16.74
N LEU A 166 -0.17 7.26 16.46
CA LEU A 166 1.05 8.03 16.25
C LEU A 166 1.91 8.05 17.51
N THR A 167 1.32 8.26 18.68
CA THR A 167 2.05 8.26 19.94
C THR A 167 2.75 6.92 20.19
N LEU A 168 2.06 5.80 19.92
CA LEU A 168 2.61 4.46 20.05
C LEU A 168 3.73 4.16 19.04
N PHE A 169 3.59 4.66 17.80
CA PHE A 169 4.50 4.30 16.71
C PHE A 169 5.66 5.29 16.50
N LYS A 170 5.55 6.52 16.98
CA LYS A 170 6.54 7.60 16.83
C LYS A 170 7.99 7.20 17.16
N PRO A 171 8.27 6.40 18.22
CA PRO A 171 9.64 5.97 18.53
C PRO A 171 10.29 5.14 17.42
N PHE A 172 9.47 4.42 16.64
CA PHE A 172 9.93 3.49 15.60
C PHE A 172 9.94 4.10 14.19
N MET A 173 9.43 5.33 14.02
CA MET A 173 9.44 6.00 12.73
C MET A 173 10.87 6.40 12.35
N SER A 174 11.30 5.98 11.16
CA SER A 174 12.56 6.45 10.57
C SER A 174 12.48 7.95 10.23
N GLU A 175 13.63 8.60 10.09
CA GLU A 175 13.67 10.00 9.64
C GLU A 175 13.03 10.18 8.26
N LYS A 176 13.27 9.23 7.34
CA LYS A 176 12.64 9.19 6.02
C LYS A 176 11.11 9.21 6.14
N LEU A 177 10.53 8.32 6.96
CA LEU A 177 9.08 8.27 7.16
C LEU A 177 8.54 9.58 7.75
N ARG A 178 9.21 10.16 8.74
CA ARG A 178 8.78 11.42 9.36
C ARG A 178 8.75 12.59 8.36
N ARG A 179 9.68 12.62 7.40
CA ARG A 179 9.77 13.69 6.39
C ARG A 179 8.67 13.63 5.32
N ILE A 180 8.13 12.45 5.07
CA ILE A 180 7.09 12.23 4.06
C ILE A 180 5.68 12.13 4.65
N LEU A 181 5.53 12.26 5.97
CA LEU A 181 4.25 12.11 6.66
C LEU A 181 3.63 13.47 6.96
N TYR A 182 2.44 13.71 6.42
CA TYR A 182 1.69 14.96 6.50
C TYR A 182 0.38 14.73 7.23
N PHE A 183 0.06 15.60 8.19
CA PHE A 183 -1.21 15.60 8.91
C PHE A 183 -1.99 16.84 8.54
N HIS A 184 -3.25 16.65 8.15
CA HIS A 184 -4.11 17.74 7.68
C HIS A 184 -5.21 18.01 8.69
N SER A 185 -5.55 19.30 8.87
CA SER A 185 -6.64 19.72 9.74
C SER A 185 -8.00 19.55 9.06
N SER A 186 -8.06 19.72 7.74
CA SER A 186 -9.23 19.49 6.90
C SER A 186 -8.89 18.56 5.74
N PRO A 187 -9.82 17.70 5.28
CA PRO A 187 -9.59 16.90 4.08
C PRO A 187 -9.37 17.72 2.81
N THR A 188 -9.90 18.96 2.76
CA THR A 188 -9.69 19.87 1.63
C THR A 188 -8.26 20.37 1.53
N ASP A 189 -7.45 20.28 2.61
CA ASP A 189 -6.04 20.67 2.59
C ASP A 189 -5.23 19.79 1.61
N LEU A 190 -5.75 18.61 1.24
CA LEU A 190 -5.19 17.77 0.19
C LEU A 190 -5.10 18.50 -1.17
N LEU A 191 -5.94 19.51 -1.42
CA LEU A 191 -5.88 20.30 -2.67
C LEU A 191 -4.59 21.12 -2.81
N ASN A 192 -3.83 21.29 -1.73
CA ASN A 192 -2.49 21.89 -1.78
C ASN A 192 -1.43 20.95 -2.37
N TYR A 193 -1.70 19.65 -2.42
CA TYR A 193 -0.75 18.59 -2.82
C TYR A 193 -1.21 17.80 -4.05
N PHE A 194 -2.51 17.76 -4.29
CA PHE A 194 -3.12 17.00 -5.38
C PHE A 194 -4.04 17.91 -6.18
N PRO A 195 -3.98 17.87 -7.53
CA PRO A 195 -4.90 18.63 -8.35
C PRO A 195 -6.35 18.13 -8.17
N PRO A 196 -7.36 19.01 -8.21
CA PRO A 196 -8.76 18.61 -8.00
C PRO A 196 -9.24 17.49 -8.94
N SER A 197 -8.67 17.41 -10.16
CA SER A 197 -9.03 16.40 -11.16
C SER A 197 -8.66 14.97 -10.78
N VAL A 198 -7.72 14.76 -9.84
CA VAL A 198 -7.26 13.42 -9.45
C VAL A 198 -7.76 13.01 -8.07
N LEU A 199 -8.44 13.92 -7.34
CA LEU A 199 -8.97 13.67 -6.01
C LEU A 199 -10.48 13.35 -6.03
N PRO A 200 -10.95 12.45 -5.15
CA PRO A 200 -12.36 12.31 -4.82
C PRO A 200 -13.05 13.62 -4.40
N ALA A 201 -14.32 13.77 -4.78
CA ALA A 201 -15.15 14.92 -4.45
C ALA A 201 -15.27 15.15 -2.93
N LYS A 202 -15.26 14.08 -2.12
CA LYS A 202 -15.29 14.16 -0.65
C LYS A 202 -14.04 14.82 -0.03
N TYR A 203 -12.95 14.94 -0.80
CA TYR A 203 -11.74 15.67 -0.41
C TYR A 203 -11.63 17.04 -1.11
N GLY A 204 -12.72 17.52 -1.72
CA GLY A 204 -12.76 18.76 -2.49
C GLY A 204 -12.35 18.62 -3.96
N GLY A 205 -12.12 17.39 -4.44
CA GLY A 205 -11.79 17.11 -5.84
C GLY A 205 -13.02 16.97 -6.76
N LYS A 206 -12.82 16.30 -7.90
CA LYS A 206 -13.84 16.11 -8.95
C LYS A 206 -14.20 14.65 -9.22
N LEU A 207 -13.48 13.68 -8.65
CA LEU A 207 -13.76 12.26 -8.87
C LEU A 207 -14.96 11.80 -8.06
N THR A 208 -15.97 11.26 -8.73
CA THR A 208 -17.21 10.77 -8.11
C THR A 208 -17.30 9.25 -8.08
N ASP A 209 -16.79 8.57 -9.12
CA ASP A 209 -16.63 7.12 -9.16
C ASP A 209 -15.14 6.78 -9.23
N TYR A 210 -14.64 6.18 -8.16
CA TYR A 210 -13.24 5.78 -8.04
C TYR A 210 -13.11 4.39 -7.41
N TYR A 211 -14.23 3.68 -7.18
CA TYR A 211 -14.16 2.34 -6.60
C TYR A 211 -13.70 1.32 -7.64
N MET A 212 -12.81 0.43 -7.19
CA MET A 212 -12.04 -0.46 -8.05
C MET A 212 -12.28 -1.96 -7.76
N ALA A 213 -13.50 -2.38 -7.40
CA ALA A 213 -13.84 -3.79 -7.11
C ALA A 213 -13.31 -4.77 -8.16
N LYS A 214 -13.66 -4.52 -9.44
CA LYS A 214 -13.27 -5.39 -10.57
C LYS A 214 -11.75 -5.42 -10.74
N TRP A 215 -11.08 -4.30 -10.48
CA TRP A 215 -9.62 -4.25 -10.54
C TRP A 215 -8.99 -5.01 -9.37
N LEU A 216 -9.53 -4.92 -8.16
CA LEU A 216 -9.07 -5.69 -6.99
C LEU A 216 -9.25 -7.20 -7.20
N GLN A 217 -10.41 -7.61 -7.73
CA GLN A 217 -10.66 -9.00 -8.09
C GLN A 217 -9.63 -9.50 -9.10
N LYS A 218 -9.45 -8.76 -10.19
CA LYS A 218 -8.47 -9.11 -11.23
C LYS A 218 -7.04 -9.13 -10.67
N ALA A 219 -6.67 -8.15 -9.85
CA ALA A 219 -5.39 -8.07 -9.14
C ALA A 219 -5.13 -9.30 -8.27
N ASN A 220 -6.15 -9.80 -7.59
CA ASN A 220 -6.08 -10.98 -6.73
C ASN A 220 -5.94 -12.28 -7.54
N GLU A 221 -6.75 -12.50 -8.58
CA GLU A 221 -6.64 -13.68 -9.48
C GLU A 221 -5.23 -13.85 -10.07
N GLN A 222 -4.53 -12.73 -10.16
CA GLN A 222 -3.26 -12.52 -10.84
C GLN A 222 -2.07 -12.38 -9.89
N HIS A 223 -2.33 -12.54 -8.61
CA HIS A 223 -1.30 -12.49 -7.58
C HIS A 223 -0.43 -13.74 -7.65
N GLU A 224 -1.00 -14.94 -7.70
CA GLU A 224 -0.20 -16.18 -7.76
C GLU A 224 0.45 -16.49 -9.13
N SER A 225 -0.05 -15.94 -10.24
CA SER A 225 0.24 -16.48 -11.59
C SER A 225 0.76 -15.45 -12.62
N PHE A 226 -0.08 -14.49 -13.07
CA PHE A 226 0.21 -13.58 -14.20
C PHE A 226 -0.51 -12.23 -14.06
N THR A 227 -0.10 -11.14 -14.72
CA THR A 227 -0.64 -9.78 -14.54
C THR A 227 -1.91 -9.42 -15.31
N VAL A 228 -2.47 -8.23 -15.01
CA VAL A 228 -3.67 -7.64 -15.64
C VAL A 228 -3.49 -7.53 -17.16
N LYS A 229 -2.23 -7.54 -17.60
CA LYS A 229 -1.76 -7.41 -18.98
C LYS A 229 -0.95 -8.62 -19.45
N GLY A 230 -0.98 -9.76 -18.73
CA GLY A 230 -0.33 -11.00 -19.16
C GLY A 230 1.19 -11.09 -18.93
N GLN A 231 1.81 -10.16 -18.21
CA GLN A 231 3.20 -10.32 -17.76
C GLN A 231 3.26 -11.38 -16.64
N LYS A 232 4.42 -11.97 -16.35
CA LYS A 232 4.54 -12.89 -15.20
C LYS A 232 4.52 -12.10 -13.89
N ASN A 233 4.04 -12.70 -12.79
CA ASN A 233 4.24 -12.07 -11.50
C ASN A 233 5.75 -11.95 -11.23
N MET A 234 6.28 -10.72 -11.22
CA MET A 234 7.68 -10.47 -10.88
C MET A 234 7.97 -10.78 -9.41
N PHE A 235 6.96 -10.78 -8.53
CA PHE A 235 7.07 -11.08 -7.10
C PHE A 235 6.37 -12.42 -6.75
N PRO A 236 6.83 -13.56 -7.30
CA PRO A 236 6.21 -14.86 -7.02
C PRO A 236 6.45 -15.32 -5.58
#